data_AF-A0A8B6EEE9-F1
#
_entry.id   AF-A0A8B6EEE9-F1
#
_cell.length_a   1.000
_cell.length_b   1.000
_cell.length_c   1.000
_cell.angle_alpha   90.00
_cell.angle_beta   90.00
_cell.angle_gamma   90.00
#
_symmetry.space_group_name_H-M   'P 1'
#
loop_
_entity.id
_entity.type
_entity.pdbx_description
1 polymer ?
#
loop_
_entity_poly.entity_id
_entity_poly.type
_entity_poly.pdbx_seq_one_letter_code
_entity_poly.pdbx_strand_id
1 'polypeptide(L)'
;MYNGQESEKTMIFHFDFEPSYHCSEKRHCSDNPISIGPDITKQNLSISWNGWHDDLGGVFRYNWEIHHLKADALGYLTEDSPMMPLYSEAILKTNVSPPIFYTPPKPGMYSIILDVADKANNSRFARQFVLYDPLSNVTTDETSKLFVSSAAQETHYNWQSSVQNQTHYGQPLHVSWKGHFRNKFHEDNKLLNAILPFDVVAMDGMYFKNVNDSLDDFSGIRTRKAIPNIHGIVWFGIAYDVDHQGGRTITVIPSRWKNVDNFLHENQTIDVKRSNGDTVRIWVRSKDIMGNIKVDSTVVHIDTSPPAINKVEIDLNVNSTKFDFASR
;
A
#
# COMPACT_ATOMS: atom_id res chain seq x y z
N MET A 1 -25.23 -50.42 -71.99
CA MET A 1 -25.72 -49.07 -71.64
C MET A 1 -25.70 -49.01 -70.12
N TYR A 2 -24.74 -48.29 -69.51
CA TYR A 2 -24.66 -48.16 -68.05
C TYR A 2 -25.35 -46.84 -67.66
N ASN A 3 -26.41 -46.93 -66.85
CA ASN A 3 -27.02 -45.77 -66.21
C ASN A 3 -26.30 -45.55 -64.88
N GLY A 4 -25.39 -44.57 -64.82
CA GLY A 4 -24.84 -44.10 -63.56
C GLY A 4 -25.91 -43.34 -62.78
N GLN A 5 -26.09 -43.65 -61.50
CA GLN A 5 -26.87 -42.81 -60.58
C GLN A 5 -25.96 -41.75 -59.99
N GLU A 6 -26.29 -40.48 -60.22
CA GLU A 6 -25.69 -39.37 -59.48
C GLU A 6 -26.30 -39.31 -58.08
N SER A 7 -25.44 -39.12 -57.09
CA SER A 7 -25.81 -38.91 -55.69
C SER A 7 -25.22 -37.57 -55.26
N GLU A 8 -26.07 -36.64 -54.86
CA GLU A 8 -25.65 -35.38 -54.29
C GLU A 8 -25.56 -35.50 -52.76
N LYS A 9 -24.48 -34.97 -52.18
CA LYS A 9 -24.36 -34.79 -50.73
C LYS A 9 -24.09 -33.33 -50.45
N THR A 10 -24.89 -32.75 -49.58
CA THR A 10 -24.64 -31.41 -49.06
C THR A 10 -23.81 -31.50 -47.78
N MET A 11 -22.78 -30.66 -47.68
CA MET A 11 -22.03 -30.40 -46.46
C MET A 11 -22.18 -28.93 -46.09
N ILE A 12 -22.33 -28.65 -44.80
CA ILE A 12 -22.34 -27.29 -44.26
C ILE A 12 -21.06 -27.13 -43.44
N PHE A 13 -20.29 -26.08 -43.76
CA PHE A 13 -19.11 -25.70 -43.00
C PHE A 13 -19.46 -24.49 -42.14
N HIS A 14 -19.18 -24.58 -40.84
CA HIS A 14 -19.23 -23.45 -39.92
C HIS A 14 -17.81 -22.99 -39.66
N PHE A 15 -17.58 -21.69 -39.81
CA PHE A 15 -16.32 -21.04 -39.47
C PHE A 15 -16.58 -20.14 -38.28
N ASP A 16 -15.78 -20.31 -37.24
CA ASP A 16 -15.86 -19.50 -36.02
C ASP A 16 -14.66 -18.57 -35.94
N PHE A 17 -14.95 -17.27 -35.89
CA PHE A 17 -13.96 -16.20 -35.84
C PHE A 17 -14.13 -15.33 -34.59
N GLU A 18 -15.13 -15.63 -33.76
CA GLU A 18 -15.44 -14.85 -32.58
C GLU A 18 -14.82 -15.53 -31.35
N PRO A 19 -14.11 -14.79 -30.49
CA PRO A 19 -13.58 -15.37 -29.27
C PRO A 19 -14.67 -15.62 -28.25
N SER A 20 -14.38 -16.55 -27.33
CA SER A 20 -15.19 -16.74 -26.12
C SER A 20 -15.35 -15.42 -25.34
N TYR A 21 -16.47 -15.27 -24.64
CA TYR A 21 -16.80 -14.07 -23.87
C TYR A 21 -17.20 -14.43 -22.44
N HIS A 22 -16.98 -13.50 -21.52
CA HIS A 22 -17.47 -13.61 -20.16
C HIS A 22 -18.87 -13.01 -20.04
N CYS A 23 -19.74 -13.59 -19.20
CA CYS A 23 -21.10 -13.12 -19.01
C CYS A 23 -21.19 -11.66 -18.49
N SER A 24 -20.14 -11.15 -17.83
CA SER A 24 -20.08 -9.76 -17.36
C SER A 24 -19.94 -8.74 -18.50
N GLU A 25 -19.28 -9.11 -19.61
CA GLU A 25 -19.12 -8.23 -20.79
C GLU A 25 -20.49 -7.89 -21.41
N LYS A 26 -21.42 -8.85 -21.37
CA LYS A 26 -22.81 -8.68 -21.83
C LYS A 26 -23.78 -8.27 -20.70
N ARG A 27 -23.28 -8.00 -19.48
CA ARG A 27 -24.07 -7.67 -18.27
C ARG A 27 -25.13 -8.71 -17.92
N HIS A 28 -24.84 -9.98 -18.19
CA HIS A 28 -25.70 -11.10 -17.86
C HIS A 28 -25.40 -11.71 -16.48
N CYS A 29 -24.26 -11.34 -15.88
CA CYS A 29 -23.88 -11.74 -14.54
C CYS A 29 -23.05 -10.64 -13.85
N SER A 30 -22.89 -10.77 -12.54
CA SER A 30 -21.97 -9.98 -11.70
C SER A 30 -20.73 -10.79 -11.28
N ASP A 31 -20.51 -11.94 -11.91
CA ASP A 31 -19.37 -12.80 -11.59
C ASP A 31 -18.07 -12.15 -12.07
N ASN A 32 -16.97 -12.42 -11.37
CA ASN A 32 -15.65 -11.99 -11.79
C ASN A 32 -15.08 -12.99 -12.82
N PRO A 33 -14.51 -12.51 -13.94
CA PRO A 33 -13.93 -13.40 -14.96
C PRO A 33 -12.83 -14.33 -14.42
N ILE A 34 -12.13 -13.87 -13.38
CA ILE A 34 -11.19 -14.62 -12.56
C ILE A 34 -11.42 -14.21 -11.11
N SER A 35 -11.44 -15.17 -10.19
CA SER A 35 -11.53 -14.95 -8.75
C SER A 35 -10.27 -15.47 -8.07
N ILE A 36 -9.63 -14.60 -7.28
CA ILE A 36 -8.32 -14.84 -6.65
C ILE A 36 -8.36 -14.70 -5.12
N GLY A 37 -9.37 -15.24 -4.44
CA GLY A 37 -9.50 -15.10 -2.98
C GLY A 37 -9.32 -13.64 -2.50
N PRO A 38 -8.67 -13.40 -1.36
CA PRO A 38 -8.22 -12.06 -0.98
C PRO A 38 -7.07 -11.57 -1.88
N ASP A 39 -7.26 -10.40 -2.49
CA ASP A 39 -6.30 -9.69 -3.34
C ASP A 39 -5.11 -9.09 -2.56
N ILE A 40 -5.17 -9.14 -1.23
CA ILE A 40 -4.08 -8.79 -0.32
C ILE A 40 -3.96 -9.93 0.71
N THR A 41 -2.89 -10.72 0.61
CA THR A 41 -2.81 -11.99 1.33
C THR A 41 -1.41 -12.38 1.77
N LYS A 42 -1.34 -13.11 2.89
CA LYS A 42 -0.13 -13.81 3.37
C LYS A 42 -0.18 -15.32 3.10
N GLN A 43 -1.27 -15.79 2.52
CA GLN A 43 -1.58 -17.20 2.30
C GLN A 43 -1.52 -17.53 0.81
N ASN A 44 -1.64 -18.81 0.50
CA ASN A 44 -1.75 -19.30 -0.86
C ASN A 44 -2.92 -18.64 -1.59
N LEU A 45 -2.73 -18.41 -2.88
CA LEU A 45 -3.77 -17.93 -3.78
C LEU A 45 -4.79 -19.05 -4.02
N SER A 46 -6.07 -18.69 -4.06
CA SER A 46 -7.17 -19.57 -4.46
C SER A 46 -7.73 -19.03 -5.76
N ILE A 47 -7.35 -19.63 -6.88
CA ILE A 47 -7.65 -19.17 -8.22
C ILE A 47 -8.82 -19.98 -8.78
N SER A 48 -9.82 -19.30 -9.30
CA SER A 48 -10.99 -19.91 -9.93
C SER A 48 -11.55 -19.00 -11.01
N TRP A 49 -12.35 -19.55 -11.92
CA TRP A 49 -13.02 -18.82 -12.98
C TRP A 49 -14.32 -19.52 -13.36
N ASN A 50 -15.32 -18.75 -13.74
CA ASN A 50 -16.63 -19.22 -14.19
C ASN A 50 -17.20 -18.21 -15.21
N GLY A 51 -18.44 -18.41 -15.67
CA GLY A 51 -19.13 -17.41 -16.51
C GLY A 51 -18.62 -17.24 -17.94
N TRP A 52 -17.72 -18.10 -18.41
CA TRP A 52 -17.18 -18.08 -19.78
C TRP A 52 -18.02 -18.91 -20.74
N HIS A 53 -18.40 -18.28 -21.85
CA HIS A 53 -19.29 -18.84 -22.87
C HIS A 53 -18.73 -18.62 -24.26
N ASP A 54 -19.22 -19.42 -25.19
CA ASP A 54 -18.89 -19.36 -26.60
C ASP A 54 -20.06 -19.97 -27.38
N ASP A 55 -20.47 -19.32 -28.47
CA ASP A 55 -21.74 -19.63 -29.14
C ASP A 55 -21.59 -20.73 -30.20
N LEU A 56 -20.43 -20.85 -30.87
CA LEU A 56 -20.19 -21.80 -31.97
C LEU A 56 -19.13 -22.85 -31.63
N GLY A 57 -17.88 -22.45 -31.44
CA GLY A 57 -16.74 -23.33 -31.17
C GLY A 57 -16.86 -24.03 -29.82
N GLY A 58 -17.50 -23.37 -28.86
CA GLY A 58 -17.53 -23.76 -27.46
C GLY A 58 -16.17 -23.49 -26.81
N VAL A 59 -16.19 -23.01 -25.56
CA VAL A 59 -14.97 -22.87 -24.76
C VAL A 59 -14.25 -24.22 -24.68
N PHE A 60 -12.98 -24.25 -25.05
CA PHE A 60 -12.19 -25.47 -25.19
C PHE A 60 -11.10 -25.59 -24.12
N ARG A 61 -10.38 -24.50 -23.85
CA ARG A 61 -9.19 -24.50 -23.00
C ARG A 61 -9.12 -23.23 -22.16
N TYR A 62 -8.61 -23.40 -20.95
CA TYR A 62 -8.14 -22.31 -20.11
C TYR A 62 -6.62 -22.43 -20.00
N ASN A 63 -5.90 -21.36 -20.27
CA ASN A 63 -4.49 -21.23 -19.92
C ASN A 63 -4.37 -20.09 -18.91
N TRP A 64 -3.78 -20.36 -17.76
CA TRP A 64 -3.62 -19.35 -16.72
C TRP A 64 -2.15 -19.12 -16.44
N GLU A 65 -1.81 -17.85 -16.28
CA GLU A 65 -0.44 -17.36 -16.20
C GLU A 65 -0.27 -16.48 -14.98
N ILE A 66 0.86 -16.59 -14.30
CA ILE A 66 1.25 -15.70 -13.21
C ILE A 66 2.49 -14.93 -13.63
N HIS A 67 2.38 -13.60 -13.60
CA HIS A 67 3.49 -12.69 -13.81
C HIS A 67 3.81 -11.96 -12.51
N HIS A 68 5.10 -11.77 -12.25
CA HIS A 68 5.55 -10.83 -11.22
C HIS A 68 5.48 -9.41 -11.79
N LEU A 69 4.94 -8.47 -11.02
CA LEU A 69 4.95 -7.06 -11.36
C LEU A 69 6.19 -6.38 -10.79
N LYS A 70 6.74 -5.46 -11.57
CA LYS A 70 7.90 -4.64 -11.19
C LYS A 70 7.63 -3.19 -11.53
N ALA A 71 8.20 -2.30 -10.73
CA ALA A 71 8.14 -0.88 -11.00
C ALA A 71 9.04 -0.50 -12.18
N ASP A 72 8.50 0.28 -13.12
CA ASP A 72 9.26 0.95 -14.16
C ASP A 72 10.06 2.15 -13.59
N ALA A 73 10.75 2.88 -14.47
CA ALA A 73 11.54 4.04 -14.09
C ALA A 73 10.71 5.20 -13.50
N LEU A 74 9.41 5.25 -13.80
CA LEU A 74 8.46 6.25 -13.29
C LEU A 74 7.75 5.75 -12.02
N GLY A 75 7.98 4.50 -11.62
CA GLY A 75 7.38 3.86 -10.46
C GLY A 75 6.04 3.19 -10.73
N TYR A 76 5.56 3.09 -11.98
CA TYR A 76 4.36 2.32 -12.30
C TYR A 76 4.68 0.83 -12.36
N LEU A 77 3.76 0.01 -11.87
CA LEU A 77 3.91 -1.44 -11.90
C LEU A 77 3.50 -1.99 -13.28
N THR A 78 4.34 -2.86 -13.85
CA THR A 78 4.10 -3.60 -15.09
C THR A 78 4.57 -5.05 -14.96
N GLU A 79 4.05 -5.94 -15.79
CA GLU A 79 4.55 -7.31 -15.90
C GLU A 79 6.04 -7.29 -16.34
N ASP A 80 6.94 -7.80 -15.49
CA ASP A 80 8.41 -7.73 -15.72
C ASP A 80 8.83 -8.43 -17.03
N SER A 81 8.08 -9.45 -17.44
CA SER A 81 8.23 -10.14 -18.72
C SER A 81 6.86 -10.67 -19.19
N PRO A 82 6.12 -9.90 -20.01
CA PRO A 82 4.77 -10.27 -20.44
C PRO A 82 4.69 -11.58 -21.25
N MET A 83 5.82 -12.02 -21.83
CA MET A 83 5.97 -13.26 -22.60
C MET A 83 6.61 -14.42 -21.84
N MET A 84 7.10 -14.17 -20.63
CA MET A 84 7.73 -15.19 -19.79
C MET A 84 7.04 -15.17 -18.42
N PRO A 85 5.86 -15.79 -18.29
CA PRO A 85 5.21 -15.91 -17.00
C PRO A 85 6.08 -16.75 -16.05
N LEU A 86 5.99 -16.47 -14.75
CA LEU A 86 6.60 -17.28 -13.71
C LEU A 86 6.01 -18.70 -13.67
N TYR A 87 4.73 -18.80 -14.01
CA TYR A 87 3.99 -20.04 -14.05
C TYR A 87 2.96 -19.96 -15.18
N SER A 88 2.79 -21.05 -15.93
CA SER A 88 1.76 -21.20 -16.94
C SER A 88 1.28 -22.65 -16.97
N GLU A 89 -0.04 -22.83 -17.00
CA GLU A 89 -0.65 -24.15 -17.16
C GLU A 89 -1.91 -24.05 -18.01
N ALA A 90 -2.01 -24.98 -18.97
CA ALA A 90 -3.15 -25.13 -19.83
C ALA A 90 -3.99 -26.35 -19.42
N ILE A 91 -5.29 -26.13 -19.23
CA ILE A 91 -6.26 -27.14 -18.81
C ILE A 91 -7.42 -27.14 -19.80
N LEU A 92 -7.78 -28.31 -20.31
CA LEU A 92 -8.99 -28.49 -21.12
C LEU A 92 -10.22 -28.22 -20.25
N LYS A 93 -11.24 -27.55 -20.81
CA LYS A 93 -12.47 -27.23 -20.07
C LYS A 93 -13.09 -28.42 -19.34
N THR A 94 -13.02 -29.62 -19.92
CA THR A 94 -13.56 -30.86 -19.33
C THR A 94 -12.84 -31.33 -18.08
N ASN A 95 -11.61 -30.85 -17.86
CA ASN A 95 -10.72 -31.28 -16.78
C ASN A 95 -10.56 -30.20 -15.70
N VAL A 96 -11.32 -29.11 -15.79
CA VAL A 96 -11.26 -27.98 -14.87
C VAL A 96 -11.91 -28.36 -13.54
N SER A 97 -11.13 -28.29 -12.45
CA SER A 97 -11.60 -28.53 -11.08
C SER A 97 -11.15 -27.42 -10.11
N PRO A 98 -11.65 -26.18 -10.26
CA PRO A 98 -11.32 -25.07 -9.38
C PRO A 98 -11.97 -25.23 -8.00
N PRO A 99 -11.41 -24.61 -6.94
CA PRO A 99 -10.27 -23.70 -6.99
C PRO A 99 -8.92 -24.40 -7.13
N ILE A 100 -8.01 -23.76 -7.85
CA ILE A 100 -6.60 -24.14 -7.95
C ILE A 100 -5.81 -23.32 -6.94
N PHE A 101 -4.88 -23.97 -6.22
CA PHE A 101 -4.05 -23.31 -5.23
C PHE A 101 -2.64 -23.07 -5.76
N TYR A 102 -2.14 -21.85 -5.55
CA TYR A 102 -0.78 -21.49 -5.93
C TYR A 102 -0.10 -20.67 -4.82
N THR A 103 1.16 -20.98 -4.54
CA THR A 103 1.98 -20.21 -3.59
C THR A 103 3.04 -19.45 -4.38
N PRO A 104 2.99 -18.11 -4.42
CA PRO A 104 4.06 -17.35 -5.06
C PRO A 104 5.40 -17.60 -4.36
N PRO A 105 6.52 -17.70 -5.11
CA PRO A 105 7.80 -18.13 -4.58
C PRO A 105 8.45 -17.08 -3.65
N LYS A 106 8.02 -15.82 -3.74
CA LYS A 106 8.53 -14.71 -2.93
C LYS A 106 7.43 -13.68 -2.67
N PRO A 107 7.55 -12.84 -1.64
CA PRO A 107 6.71 -11.65 -1.51
C PRO A 107 6.76 -10.78 -2.76
N GLY A 108 5.66 -10.15 -3.12
CA GLY A 108 5.59 -9.27 -4.28
C GLY A 108 4.17 -9.03 -4.76
N MET A 109 4.10 -8.23 -5.82
CA MET A 109 2.87 -7.95 -6.54
C MET A 109 2.81 -8.85 -7.77
N TYR A 110 1.66 -9.47 -8.01
CA TYR A 110 1.47 -10.44 -9.08
C TYR A 110 0.24 -10.11 -9.93
N SER A 111 0.35 -10.41 -11.22
CA SER A 111 -0.74 -10.36 -12.20
C SER A 111 -1.07 -11.79 -12.61
N ILE A 112 -2.33 -12.16 -12.46
CA ILE A 112 -2.88 -13.44 -12.90
C ILE A 112 -3.65 -13.15 -14.18
N ILE A 113 -3.25 -13.80 -15.27
CA ILE A 113 -3.91 -13.66 -16.57
C ILE A 113 -4.54 -14.99 -16.95
N LEU A 114 -5.81 -14.97 -17.33
CA LEU A 114 -6.54 -16.11 -17.85
C LEU A 114 -6.76 -15.91 -19.35
N ASP A 115 -6.21 -16.80 -20.16
CA ASP A 115 -6.51 -16.99 -21.58
C ASP A 115 -7.62 -18.05 -21.71
N VAL A 116 -8.75 -17.65 -22.26
CA VAL A 116 -9.88 -18.52 -22.57
C VAL A 116 -9.97 -18.69 -24.08
N ALA A 117 -9.71 -19.91 -24.55
CA ALA A 117 -9.70 -20.24 -25.96
C ALA A 117 -10.87 -21.17 -26.32
N ASP A 118 -11.48 -20.92 -27.47
CA ASP A 118 -12.45 -21.81 -28.10
C ASP A 118 -11.75 -22.95 -28.89
N LYS A 119 -12.52 -23.77 -29.61
CA LYS A 119 -11.98 -24.84 -30.47
C LYS A 119 -11.38 -24.33 -31.78
N ALA A 120 -11.74 -23.14 -32.23
CA ALA A 120 -11.17 -22.48 -33.41
C ALA A 120 -9.88 -21.70 -33.08
N ASN A 121 -9.46 -21.71 -31.81
CA ASN A 121 -8.30 -21.03 -31.26
C ASN A 121 -8.42 -19.50 -31.28
N ASN A 122 -9.65 -18.97 -31.17
CA ASN A 122 -9.88 -17.57 -30.81
C ASN A 122 -9.78 -17.42 -29.29
N SER A 123 -8.99 -16.44 -28.83
CA SER A 123 -8.68 -16.25 -27.41
C SER A 123 -9.25 -14.95 -26.85
N ARG A 124 -9.63 -15.00 -25.56
CA ARG A 124 -10.00 -13.83 -24.75
C ARG A 124 -9.21 -13.83 -23.45
N PHE A 125 -8.79 -12.65 -23.00
CA PHE A 125 -7.94 -12.52 -21.82
C PHE A 125 -8.62 -11.71 -20.72
N ALA A 126 -8.53 -12.21 -19.50
CA ALA A 126 -8.88 -11.48 -18.29
C ALA A 126 -7.68 -11.37 -17.35
N ARG A 127 -7.68 -10.37 -16.46
CA ARG A 127 -6.58 -10.11 -15.54
C ARG A 127 -7.08 -9.77 -14.14
N GLN A 128 -6.34 -10.24 -13.13
CA GLN A 128 -6.54 -9.94 -11.71
C GLN A 128 -5.19 -9.70 -11.03
N PHE A 129 -5.15 -8.87 -9.99
CA PHE A 129 -3.91 -8.59 -9.26
C PHE A 129 -3.95 -9.06 -7.81
N VAL A 130 -2.81 -9.54 -7.32
CA VAL A 130 -2.66 -9.91 -5.91
C VAL A 130 -1.36 -9.38 -5.34
N LEU A 131 -1.46 -8.79 -4.15
CA LEU A 131 -0.33 -8.52 -3.28
C LEU A 131 -0.15 -9.71 -2.34
N TYR A 132 0.89 -10.50 -2.57
CA TYR A 132 1.27 -11.62 -1.70
C TYR A 132 2.49 -11.24 -0.89
N ASP A 133 2.37 -11.20 0.44
CA ASP A 133 3.50 -10.86 1.30
C ASP A 133 3.39 -11.43 2.73
N PRO A 134 3.91 -12.65 2.95
CA PRO A 134 3.95 -13.24 4.29
C PRO A 134 5.13 -12.77 5.14
N LEU A 135 6.11 -12.06 4.60
CA LEU A 135 7.42 -11.88 5.25
C LEU A 135 7.70 -10.46 5.74
N SER A 136 7.25 -9.43 5.01
CA SER A 136 7.61 -8.06 5.37
C SER A 136 6.88 -7.59 6.62
N ASN A 137 7.41 -6.54 7.24
CA ASN A 137 6.88 -5.94 8.45
C ASN A 137 7.17 -4.43 8.47
N VAL A 138 6.44 -3.71 9.31
CA VAL A 138 6.72 -2.29 9.56
C VAL A 138 7.89 -2.14 10.51
N THR A 139 8.82 -1.29 10.14
CA THR A 139 10.06 -0.98 10.87
C THR A 139 10.17 0.51 11.13
N THR A 140 11.07 0.88 12.05
CA THR A 140 11.43 2.27 12.33
C THR A 140 12.77 2.61 11.68
N ASP A 141 12.90 3.81 11.10
CA ASP A 141 14.18 4.35 10.63
C ASP A 141 14.83 5.18 11.75
N GLU A 142 16.00 4.76 12.22
CA GLU A 142 16.75 5.43 13.29
C GLU A 142 17.25 6.83 12.88
N THR A 143 17.38 7.09 11.58
CA THR A 143 17.80 8.40 11.06
C THR A 143 16.66 9.43 11.07
N SER A 144 15.41 8.97 11.07
CA SER A 144 14.21 9.80 11.05
C SER A 144 13.53 9.76 12.41
N LYS A 145 13.50 10.87 13.13
CA LYS A 145 13.04 10.90 14.52
C LYS A 145 11.52 11.07 14.63
N LEU A 146 10.93 10.43 15.64
CA LEU A 146 9.62 10.77 16.20
C LEU A 146 9.82 11.77 17.35
N PHE A 147 9.27 12.98 17.22
CA PHE A 147 9.47 14.05 18.20
C PHE A 147 8.32 15.07 18.21
N VAL A 148 8.30 15.91 19.25
CA VAL A 148 7.33 17.00 19.39
C VAL A 148 7.91 18.27 18.77
N SER A 149 7.56 18.57 17.52
CA SER A 149 8.10 19.70 16.76
C SER A 149 7.72 21.08 17.30
N SER A 150 6.72 21.17 18.18
CA SER A 150 6.39 22.42 18.89
C SER A 150 7.31 22.70 20.10
N ALA A 151 8.09 21.71 20.53
CA ALA A 151 9.02 21.83 21.65
C ALA A 151 10.31 22.55 21.25
N ALA A 152 11.05 23.02 22.25
CA ALA A 152 12.28 23.77 22.11
C ALA A 152 13.38 22.94 21.42
N GLN A 153 13.89 23.40 20.28
CA GLN A 153 14.87 22.70 19.46
C GLN A 153 16.22 22.53 20.20
N GLU A 154 16.64 23.54 20.95
CA GLU A 154 17.85 23.56 21.78
C GLU A 154 17.86 22.49 22.87
N THR A 155 16.69 21.96 23.22
CA THR A 155 16.53 20.85 24.16
C THR A 155 16.40 19.49 23.47
N HIS A 156 16.66 19.44 22.17
CA HIS A 156 16.36 18.32 21.29
C HIS A 156 14.87 17.93 21.30
N TYR A 157 13.98 18.93 21.36
CA TYR A 157 12.53 18.77 21.36
C TYR A 157 11.94 18.05 22.58
N ASN A 158 12.65 18.05 23.72
CA ASN A 158 12.21 17.39 24.95
C ASN A 158 11.43 18.32 25.89
N TRP A 159 11.54 19.64 25.74
CA TRP A 159 10.92 20.61 26.65
C TRP A 159 10.04 21.62 25.93
N GLN A 160 8.88 21.94 26.51
CA GLN A 160 7.98 22.99 26.02
C GLN A 160 7.57 23.92 27.16
N SER A 161 7.64 25.23 26.89
CA SER A 161 7.38 26.30 27.87
C SER A 161 5.95 26.83 27.87
N SER A 162 5.06 26.20 27.11
CA SER A 162 3.64 26.57 27.02
C SER A 162 2.73 25.50 27.60
N VAL A 163 1.93 25.92 28.59
CA VAL A 163 0.81 25.15 29.13
C VAL A 163 -0.42 25.27 28.25
N GLN A 164 -1.33 24.30 28.37
CA GLN A 164 -2.63 24.36 27.72
C GLN A 164 -3.72 24.04 28.75
N ASN A 165 -4.63 24.99 28.95
CA ASN A 165 -5.63 24.91 30.01
C ASN A 165 -6.92 24.21 29.55
N GLN A 166 -7.92 24.14 30.44
CA GLN A 166 -9.21 23.48 30.18
C GLN A 166 -10.06 24.16 29.09
N THR A 167 -9.78 25.42 28.75
CA THR A 167 -10.47 26.15 27.68
C THR A 167 -9.71 26.09 26.36
N HIS A 168 -8.76 25.15 26.22
CA HIS A 168 -7.88 25.01 25.06
C HIS A 168 -6.99 26.24 24.80
N TYR A 169 -6.82 27.12 25.79
CA TYR A 169 -5.96 28.28 25.67
C TYR A 169 -4.51 27.87 25.95
N GLY A 170 -3.65 28.09 24.95
CA GLY A 170 -2.25 27.65 24.94
C GLY A 170 -1.86 27.12 23.56
N GLN A 171 -0.55 27.02 23.30
CA GLN A 171 -0.05 26.41 22.06
C GLN A 171 -0.29 24.90 22.12
N PRO A 172 -0.87 24.24 21.11
CA PRO A 172 -1.02 22.79 21.11
C PRO A 172 0.33 22.08 20.90
N LEU A 173 0.38 20.77 21.15
CA LEU A 173 1.55 19.97 20.81
C LEU A 173 1.50 19.61 19.32
N HIS A 174 2.59 19.86 18.60
CA HIS A 174 2.77 19.38 17.23
C HIS A 174 3.73 18.21 17.25
N VAL A 175 3.32 17.06 16.72
CA VAL A 175 4.11 15.83 16.73
C VAL A 175 4.43 15.46 15.30
N SER A 176 5.68 15.10 15.03
CA SER A 176 6.17 14.73 13.70
C SER A 176 6.92 13.41 13.76
N TRP A 177 6.67 12.55 12.79
CA TRP A 177 7.33 11.26 12.59
C TRP A 177 7.68 11.02 11.12
N LYS A 178 7.91 12.10 10.37
CA LYS A 178 8.23 12.06 8.95
C LYS A 178 9.36 11.07 8.64
N GLY A 179 9.10 10.07 7.80
CA GLY A 179 10.04 9.02 7.42
C GLY A 179 10.38 8.02 8.53
N HIS A 180 9.80 8.14 9.73
CA HIS A 180 10.16 7.30 10.87
C HIS A 180 9.61 5.88 10.73
N PHE A 181 8.39 5.69 10.24
CA PHE A 181 7.78 4.36 10.07
C PHE A 181 7.78 3.96 8.60
N ARG A 182 8.23 2.75 8.30
CA ARG A 182 8.21 2.23 6.93
C ARG A 182 8.05 0.73 6.84
N ASN A 183 7.32 0.28 5.82
CA ASN A 183 7.51 -1.06 5.28
C ASN A 183 8.50 -0.95 4.12
N LYS A 184 9.78 -1.21 4.41
CA LYS A 184 10.87 -1.01 3.45
C LYS A 184 10.69 -1.84 2.18
N PHE A 185 10.19 -3.07 2.30
CA PHE A 185 9.96 -3.93 1.13
C PHE A 185 8.89 -3.34 0.20
N HIS A 186 7.79 -2.83 0.75
CA HIS A 186 6.72 -2.19 -0.03
C HIS A 186 7.19 -0.90 -0.68
N GLU A 187 7.94 -0.09 0.07
CA GLU A 187 8.48 1.19 -0.41
C GLU A 187 9.51 1.02 -1.53
N ASP A 188 10.49 0.12 -1.34
CA ASP A 188 11.58 -0.10 -2.30
C ASP A 188 11.06 -0.70 -3.61
N ASN A 189 10.03 -1.57 -3.54
CA ASN A 189 9.46 -2.25 -4.70
C ASN A 189 8.20 -1.58 -5.27
N LYS A 190 7.77 -0.44 -4.70
CA LYS A 190 6.60 0.34 -5.14
C LYS A 190 5.31 -0.48 -5.26
N LEU A 191 5.11 -1.46 -4.37
CA LEU A 191 4.03 -2.46 -4.49
C LEU A 191 2.62 -1.85 -4.41
N LEU A 192 2.50 -0.64 -3.89
CA LEU A 192 1.23 0.09 -3.72
C LEU A 192 0.98 1.12 -4.84
N ASN A 193 1.90 1.27 -5.79
CA ASN A 193 1.74 2.20 -6.90
C ASN A 193 0.67 1.72 -7.90
N ALA A 194 0.34 2.58 -8.85
CA ALA A 194 -0.60 2.25 -9.92
C ALA A 194 0.02 1.20 -10.87
N ILE A 195 -0.84 0.35 -11.44
CA ILE A 195 -0.47 -0.66 -12.43
C ILE A 195 -0.95 -0.18 -13.80
N LEU A 196 -0.07 -0.27 -14.80
CA LEU A 196 -0.41 0.13 -16.16
C LEU A 196 -1.40 -0.85 -16.82
N PRO A 197 -2.09 -0.43 -17.90
CA PRO A 197 -2.75 -1.38 -18.80
C PRO A 197 -1.78 -2.50 -19.21
N PHE A 198 -2.32 -3.67 -19.55
CA PHE A 198 -1.49 -4.75 -20.08
C PHE A 198 -0.89 -4.33 -21.42
N ASP A 199 0.43 -4.44 -21.55
CA ASP A 199 1.10 -4.15 -22.82
C ASP A 199 0.75 -5.24 -23.84
N VAL A 200 0.07 -4.85 -24.92
CA VAL A 200 -0.31 -5.79 -25.97
C VAL A 200 0.95 -6.41 -26.56
N VAL A 201 1.02 -7.75 -26.55
CA VAL A 201 2.14 -8.46 -27.16
C VAL A 201 1.67 -9.27 -28.37
N ALA A 202 2.41 -9.11 -29.46
CA ALA A 202 2.23 -9.87 -30.69
C ALA A 202 3.37 -10.87 -30.86
N MET A 203 3.04 -12.15 -31.09
CA MET A 203 3.99 -13.13 -31.63
C MET A 203 3.76 -13.28 -33.13
N ASP A 204 4.77 -12.91 -33.93
CA ASP A 204 4.81 -13.04 -35.40
C ASP A 204 3.51 -12.61 -36.13
N GLY A 205 2.83 -11.59 -35.60
CA GLY A 205 1.59 -11.05 -36.16
C GLY A 205 0.36 -11.98 -36.08
N MET A 206 0.44 -13.13 -35.42
CA MET A 206 -0.64 -14.14 -35.36
C MET A 206 -1.31 -14.29 -33.99
N TYR A 207 -0.61 -14.04 -32.89
CA TYR A 207 -1.18 -14.15 -31.54
C TYR A 207 -1.03 -12.82 -30.81
N PHE A 208 -2.17 -12.20 -30.45
CA PHE A 208 -2.22 -10.94 -29.71
C PHE A 208 -2.74 -11.21 -28.31
N LYS A 209 -1.85 -11.13 -27.32
CA LYS A 209 -2.27 -11.11 -25.92
C LYS A 209 -2.73 -9.70 -25.58
N ASN A 210 -4.03 -9.53 -25.40
CA ASN A 210 -4.64 -8.24 -25.12
C ASN A 210 -5.76 -8.39 -24.08
N VAL A 211 -5.59 -7.73 -22.94
CA VAL A 211 -6.62 -7.70 -21.89
C VAL A 211 -7.50 -6.48 -22.13
N ASN A 212 -8.76 -6.71 -22.46
CA ASN A 212 -9.75 -5.64 -22.58
C ASN A 212 -10.02 -5.01 -21.21
N ASP A 213 -10.16 -3.69 -21.11
CA ASP A 213 -10.45 -2.98 -19.85
C ASP A 213 -11.68 -3.58 -19.13
N SER A 214 -12.70 -4.04 -19.84
CA SER A 214 -13.88 -4.68 -19.20
C SER A 214 -13.59 -6.01 -18.49
N LEU A 215 -12.44 -6.62 -18.76
CA LEU A 215 -11.94 -7.87 -18.18
C LEU A 215 -10.63 -7.67 -17.39
N ASP A 216 -10.21 -6.42 -17.23
CA ASP A 216 -9.07 -6.03 -16.41
C ASP A 216 -9.54 -5.74 -14.97
N ASP A 217 -8.59 -5.57 -14.05
CA ASP A 217 -8.90 -5.56 -12.63
C ASP A 217 -9.21 -4.16 -12.08
N PHE A 218 -10.50 -3.92 -11.87
CA PHE A 218 -11.05 -2.69 -11.30
C PHE A 218 -11.86 -2.92 -10.01
N SER A 219 -11.78 -4.11 -9.42
CA SER A 219 -12.57 -4.49 -8.24
C SER A 219 -11.68 -4.94 -7.07
N GLY A 220 -12.17 -4.82 -5.83
CA GLY A 220 -11.39 -5.19 -4.65
C GLY A 220 -10.60 -4.03 -4.04
N ILE A 221 -9.69 -4.35 -3.13
CA ILE A 221 -8.80 -3.39 -2.45
C ILE A 221 -7.61 -3.06 -3.35
N ARG A 222 -7.05 -4.07 -4.02
CA ARG A 222 -5.90 -3.95 -4.92
C ARG A 222 -6.39 -4.01 -6.36
N THR A 223 -6.33 -2.86 -7.04
CA THR A 223 -6.72 -2.72 -8.45
C THR A 223 -5.57 -2.12 -9.26
N ARG A 224 -5.84 -1.67 -10.50
CA ARG A 224 -4.91 -0.81 -11.24
C ARG A 224 -4.60 0.51 -10.55
N LYS A 225 -5.50 1.03 -9.72
CA LYS A 225 -5.28 2.30 -9.02
C LYS A 225 -4.22 2.14 -7.93
N ALA A 226 -3.44 3.19 -7.72
CA ALA A 226 -2.53 3.26 -6.59
C ALA A 226 -3.32 3.21 -5.27
N ILE A 227 -2.76 2.54 -4.27
CA ILE A 227 -3.24 2.59 -2.88
C ILE A 227 -2.50 3.73 -2.20
N PRO A 228 -3.20 4.77 -1.69
CA PRO A 228 -2.56 5.86 -0.96
C PRO A 228 -1.73 5.32 0.21
N ASN A 229 -0.45 5.67 0.22
CA ASN A 229 0.50 5.24 1.24
C ASN A 229 1.64 6.24 1.36
N ILE A 230 2.34 6.20 2.50
CA ILE A 230 3.61 6.88 2.70
C ILE A 230 4.60 5.87 3.28
N HIS A 231 5.73 5.65 2.61
CA HIS A 231 6.72 4.62 2.98
C HIS A 231 6.13 3.19 3.19
N GLY A 232 5.09 2.82 2.41
CA GLY A 232 4.39 1.54 2.55
C GLY A 232 3.37 1.48 3.70
N ILE A 233 3.14 2.58 4.41
CA ILE A 233 2.15 2.71 5.49
C ILE A 233 0.85 3.29 4.94
N VAL A 234 -0.27 2.67 5.28
CA VAL A 234 -1.62 3.08 4.80
C VAL A 234 -2.47 3.70 5.90
N TRP A 235 -2.01 3.65 7.15
CA TRP A 235 -2.74 4.19 8.28
C TRP A 235 -1.80 4.53 9.45
N PHE A 236 -2.10 5.66 10.11
CA PHE A 236 -1.52 6.03 11.40
C PHE A 236 -2.62 6.26 12.43
N GLY A 237 -2.37 5.80 13.65
CA GLY A 237 -3.14 6.13 14.85
C GLY A 237 -2.27 6.83 15.87
N ILE A 238 -2.86 7.76 16.62
CA ILE A 238 -2.20 8.49 17.69
C ILE A 238 -2.90 8.27 19.02
N ALA A 239 -2.11 8.17 20.08
CA ALA A 239 -2.57 8.12 21.46
C ALA A 239 -1.61 8.91 22.34
N TYR A 240 -2.08 9.40 23.48
CA TYR A 240 -1.24 10.13 24.42
C TYR A 240 -1.76 9.98 25.85
N ASP A 241 -0.88 10.21 26.81
CA ASP A 241 -1.20 10.26 28.23
C ASP A 241 -0.33 11.32 28.92
N VAL A 242 -0.80 11.80 30.07
CA VAL A 242 -0.15 12.88 30.84
C VAL A 242 0.07 12.42 32.25
N ASP A 243 1.28 12.63 32.76
CA ASP A 243 1.54 12.51 34.19
C ASP A 243 2.26 13.73 34.77
N HIS A 244 2.33 13.77 36.10
CA HIS A 244 3.02 14.80 36.86
C HIS A 244 4.26 14.22 37.59
N GLN A 245 4.82 13.12 37.07
CA GLN A 245 5.92 12.38 37.72
C GLN A 245 7.05 12.08 36.74
N GLY A 246 7.28 12.98 35.77
CA GLY A 246 8.37 12.87 34.81
C GLY A 246 8.20 11.73 33.80
N GLY A 247 6.96 11.33 33.49
CA GLY A 247 6.63 10.25 32.57
C GLY A 247 6.77 8.84 33.16
N ARG A 248 7.00 8.71 34.48
CA ARG A 248 7.27 7.43 35.17
C ARG A 248 6.01 6.61 35.42
N THR A 249 4.85 7.24 35.49
CA THR A 249 3.58 6.53 35.76
C THR A 249 2.91 6.06 34.47
N ILE A 250 3.32 6.63 33.33
CA ILE A 250 2.85 6.24 32.00
C ILE A 250 3.56 4.96 31.54
N THR A 251 3.06 3.82 32.01
CA THR A 251 3.69 2.50 31.81
C THR A 251 2.97 1.60 30.80
N VAL A 252 1.74 1.97 30.40
CA VAL A 252 0.89 1.14 29.52
C VAL A 252 0.55 1.92 28.26
N ILE A 253 0.67 1.27 27.11
CA ILE A 253 0.23 1.83 25.82
C ILE A 253 -1.30 1.91 25.82
N PRO A 254 -1.92 3.07 25.52
CA PRO A 254 -3.36 3.21 25.50
C PRO A 254 -4.04 2.25 24.52
N SER A 255 -5.20 1.73 24.91
CA SER A 255 -6.02 0.87 24.04
C SER A 255 -6.83 1.67 23.01
N ARG A 256 -7.09 2.95 23.30
CA ARG A 256 -7.85 3.86 22.42
C ARG A 256 -6.90 4.68 21.55
N TRP A 257 -7.06 4.55 20.24
CA TRP A 257 -6.29 5.26 19.22
C TRP A 257 -7.21 6.20 18.45
N LYS A 258 -6.75 7.43 18.20
CA LYS A 258 -7.41 8.37 17.27
C LYS A 258 -6.77 8.22 15.90
N ASN A 259 -7.57 8.24 14.83
CA ASN A 259 -7.04 8.30 13.47
C ASN A 259 -6.32 9.63 13.25
N VAL A 260 -5.21 9.60 12.50
CA VAL A 260 -4.53 10.79 12.01
C VAL A 260 -5.29 11.32 10.79
N ASP A 261 -5.57 12.63 10.75
CA ASP A 261 -6.48 13.22 9.74
C ASP A 261 -5.93 13.12 8.32
N ASN A 262 -4.66 13.53 8.14
CA ASN A 262 -3.95 13.41 6.86
C ASN A 262 -2.62 12.68 7.05
N PHE A 263 -2.73 11.36 7.09
CA PHE A 263 -1.63 10.45 7.42
C PHE A 263 -0.41 10.58 6.51
N LEU A 264 -0.57 11.10 5.28
CA LEU A 264 0.50 11.34 4.31
C LEU A 264 1.49 12.44 4.73
N HIS A 265 1.11 13.31 5.68
CA HIS A 265 1.99 14.37 6.19
C HIS A 265 2.86 13.91 7.38
N GLU A 266 2.57 12.72 7.91
CA GLU A 266 3.33 12.12 9.02
C GLU A 266 3.49 13.04 10.24
N ASN A 267 2.42 13.80 10.53
CA ASN A 267 2.33 14.67 11.69
C ASN A 267 0.89 14.77 12.19
N GLN A 268 0.74 15.24 13.42
CA GLN A 268 -0.57 15.53 14.02
C GLN A 268 -0.44 16.61 15.09
N THR A 269 -1.46 17.45 15.18
CA THR A 269 -1.65 18.37 16.30
C THR A 269 -2.46 17.68 17.41
N ILE A 270 -1.93 17.72 18.63
CA ILE A 270 -2.58 17.21 19.83
C ILE A 270 -2.96 18.38 20.71
N ASP A 271 -4.26 18.47 20.97
CA ASP A 271 -4.82 19.35 21.98
C ASP A 271 -4.99 18.55 23.30
N VAL A 272 -4.12 18.84 24.27
CA VAL A 272 -4.09 18.14 25.55
C VAL A 272 -3.85 19.12 26.68
N LYS A 273 -4.74 19.05 27.68
CA LYS A 273 -4.61 19.78 28.94
C LYS A 273 -3.31 19.36 29.64
N ARG A 274 -2.51 20.34 30.02
CA ARG A 274 -1.23 20.13 30.73
C ARG A 274 -0.81 21.37 31.51
N SER A 275 -0.08 21.14 32.59
CA SER A 275 0.38 22.10 33.59
C SER A 275 1.91 22.07 33.69
N ASN A 276 2.49 23.08 34.34
CA ASN A 276 3.92 23.09 34.65
C ASN A 276 4.33 21.84 35.46
N GLY A 277 5.42 21.17 35.08
CA GLY A 277 5.87 19.91 35.68
C GLY A 277 5.26 18.64 35.07
N ASP A 278 4.27 18.77 34.17
CA ASP A 278 3.70 17.62 33.49
C ASP A 278 4.67 17.01 32.47
N THR A 279 4.52 15.73 32.22
CA THR A 279 5.12 15.02 31.09
C THR A 279 4.03 14.41 30.25
N VAL A 280 4.08 14.66 28.94
CA VAL A 280 3.16 14.07 27.97
C VAL A 280 3.93 13.01 27.19
N ARG A 281 3.45 11.76 27.25
CA ARG A 281 3.94 10.68 26.38
C ARG A 281 2.96 10.53 25.23
N ILE A 282 3.48 10.48 24.01
CA ILE A 282 2.72 10.36 22.78
C ILE A 282 3.17 9.10 22.07
N TRP A 283 2.22 8.25 21.70
CA TRP A 283 2.46 7.07 20.88
C TRP A 283 1.89 7.28 19.49
N VAL A 284 2.63 6.78 18.50
CA VAL A 284 2.19 6.67 17.13
C VAL A 284 2.19 5.19 16.75
N ARG A 285 1.07 4.73 16.21
CA ARG A 285 0.89 3.38 15.68
C ARG A 285 0.78 3.46 14.16
N SER A 286 1.63 2.74 13.48
CA SER A 286 1.58 2.57 12.03
C SER A 286 0.96 1.23 11.67
N LYS A 287 0.30 1.17 10.51
CA LYS A 287 -0.22 -0.07 9.91
C LYS A 287 0.02 -0.07 8.40
N ASP A 288 0.64 -1.13 7.90
CA ASP A 288 0.76 -1.36 6.45
C ASP A 288 -0.49 -2.05 5.88
N ILE A 289 -0.53 -2.22 4.56
CA ILE A 289 -1.69 -2.84 3.90
C ILE A 289 -1.86 -4.33 4.24
N MET A 290 -0.78 -5.02 4.62
CA MET A 290 -0.82 -6.43 5.06
C MET A 290 -1.32 -6.59 6.50
N GLY A 291 -1.59 -5.48 7.18
CA GLY A 291 -2.04 -5.44 8.57
C GLY A 291 -0.92 -5.59 9.60
N ASN A 292 0.35 -5.48 9.19
CA ASN A 292 1.46 -5.41 10.12
C ASN A 292 1.44 -4.08 10.88
N ILE A 293 1.87 -4.09 12.13
CA ILE A 293 1.72 -2.96 13.04
C ILE A 293 3.04 -2.71 13.78
N LYS A 294 3.45 -1.44 13.83
CA LYS A 294 4.54 -0.97 14.68
C LYS A 294 4.07 0.23 15.49
N VAL A 295 4.43 0.25 16.78
CA VAL A 295 4.18 1.37 17.68
C VAL A 295 5.53 1.91 18.14
N ASP A 296 5.67 3.23 18.15
CA ASP A 296 6.75 3.91 18.84
C ASP A 296 6.20 5.13 19.60
N SER A 297 7.01 5.72 20.49
CA SER A 297 6.61 6.84 21.33
C SER A 297 7.68 7.89 21.51
N THR A 298 7.24 9.10 21.82
CA THR A 298 8.10 10.21 22.26
C THR A 298 7.51 10.85 23.52
N VAL A 299 8.32 11.65 24.20
CA VAL A 299 7.93 12.35 25.42
C VAL A 299 8.29 13.83 25.30
N VAL A 300 7.48 14.67 25.93
CA VAL A 300 7.77 16.09 26.12
C VAL A 300 7.45 16.48 27.55
N HIS A 301 8.35 17.25 28.15
CA HIS A 301 8.23 17.78 29.50
C HIS A 301 7.79 19.25 29.44
N ILE A 302 6.91 19.64 30.35
CA ILE A 302 6.37 20.99 30.42
C ILE A 302 7.07 21.76 31.54
N ASP A 303 7.77 22.82 31.19
CA ASP A 303 8.44 23.71 32.14
C ASP A 303 8.21 25.17 31.78
N THR A 304 7.43 25.86 32.61
CA THR A 304 7.14 27.28 32.49
C THR A 304 7.91 28.11 33.51
N SER A 305 8.85 27.52 34.24
CA SER A 305 9.62 28.24 35.25
C SER A 305 10.53 29.29 34.59
N PRO A 306 10.59 30.52 35.14
CA PRO A 306 11.55 31.50 34.65
C PRO A 306 12.97 31.02 34.97
N PRO A 307 13.97 31.39 34.17
CA PRO A 307 15.35 31.03 34.44
C PRO A 307 15.77 31.54 35.83
N ALA A 308 16.31 30.64 36.65
CA ALA A 308 16.84 31.00 37.96
C ALA A 308 18.23 31.64 37.81
N ILE A 309 18.32 32.97 37.87
CA ILE A 309 19.60 33.68 37.91
C ILE A 309 20.14 33.65 39.33
N ASN A 310 20.94 32.64 39.64
CA ASN A 310 21.67 32.58 40.91
C ASN A 310 22.97 33.38 40.73
N LYS A 311 22.92 34.65 41.18
CA LYS A 311 23.96 35.70 41.03
C LYS A 311 24.15 36.23 39.61
N VAL A 312 23.88 37.52 39.43
CA VAL A 312 24.46 38.33 38.37
C VAL A 312 25.88 38.69 38.83
N GLU A 313 26.90 38.03 38.28
CA GLU A 313 28.27 38.58 38.33
C GLU A 313 28.44 39.51 37.13
N ILE A 314 28.51 40.81 37.42
CA ILE A 314 28.88 41.82 36.44
C ILE A 314 30.41 41.88 36.49
N ASP A 315 31.06 41.22 35.54
CA ASP A 315 32.47 41.45 35.30
C ASP A 315 32.64 42.82 34.62
N LEU A 316 33.19 43.77 35.37
CA LEU A 316 33.64 45.03 34.80
C LEU A 316 34.80 44.71 33.85
N ASN A 317 34.66 45.03 32.56
CA ASN A 317 35.76 44.93 31.57
C ASN A 317 36.92 45.91 31.83
N VAL A 318 36.96 46.53 33.01
CA VAL A 318 37.97 47.52 33.41
C VAL A 318 38.45 47.17 34.83
N ASN A 319 39.70 46.73 34.94
CA ASN A 319 40.37 46.44 36.22
C ASN A 319 40.80 47.70 37.00
N SER A 320 40.22 48.87 36.72
CA SER A 320 40.63 50.14 37.33
C SER A 320 39.44 50.89 37.90
N THR A 321 39.46 51.12 39.22
CA THR A 321 38.57 52.05 39.93
C THR A 321 39.07 53.49 39.91
N LYS A 322 40.15 53.80 39.17
CA LYS A 322 40.60 55.17 38.93
C LYS A 322 40.24 55.61 37.51
N PHE A 323 39.18 56.40 37.41
CA PHE A 323 39.00 57.31 36.30
C PHE A 323 39.68 58.62 36.68
N ASP A 324 40.85 58.89 36.09
CA ASP A 324 41.44 60.23 36.14
C ASP A 324 40.62 61.13 35.21
N PHE A 325 39.64 61.84 35.78
CA PHE A 325 39.02 62.97 35.12
C PHE A 325 40.00 64.14 35.15
N ALA A 326 40.81 64.26 34.10
CA ALA A 326 41.51 65.51 33.82
C ALA A 326 40.54 66.43 33.07
N SER A 327 39.98 67.43 33.76
CA SER A 327 39.46 68.63 33.09
C SER A 327 40.62 69.61 32.90
N ARG A 328 41.07 69.78 31.65
CA ARG A 328 41.58 71.06 31.15
C ARG A 328 41.62 71.10 29.63
#